data_AF-A0A965CFP8-F1
#
_entry.id   AF-A0A965CFP8-F1
#
_cell.length_a   1.000
_cell.length_b   1.000
_cell.length_c   1.000
_cell.angle_alpha   90.00
_cell.angle_beta   90.00
_cell.angle_gamma   90.00
#
_symmetry.space_group_name_H-M   'P 1'
#
loop_
_entity.id
_entity.type
_entity.pdbx_description
1 polymer ?
#
loop_
_entity_poly.entity_id
_entity_poly.type
_entity_poly.pdbx_seq_one_letter_code
_entity_poly.pdbx_strand_id
1 'polypeptide(L)'
;AMGASGSGLFDGDGHLIGINTFKTPGRNAYFYALPVEWLTELKTKPVETQFPIEGKTFWEEDDANKPLFMQMAEPEIQEDWVKLSGVAEKWVKAEPNNSEAWYELGFAQEHLKLKTEAEQSYRHAIMLNSQNLDALFRVGVLASEKGNNSEVDAIKVSIAELNAETAEEFKQAISCKDAC
;
A
#
# COMPACT_ATOMS: atom_id res chain seq x y z
N ALA A 1 -13.54 -18.01 6.48
CA ALA A 1 -12.75 -19.25 6.49
C ALA A 1 -11.27 -18.86 6.54
N MET A 2 -10.50 -19.31 7.54
CA MET A 2 -9.07 -18.99 7.72
C MET A 2 -8.17 -19.93 6.87
N GLY A 3 -8.58 -20.23 5.64
CA GLY A 3 -8.12 -21.43 4.91
C GLY A 3 -7.23 -21.22 3.69
N ALA A 4 -6.65 -20.03 3.49
CA ALA A 4 -5.84 -19.74 2.30
C ALA A 4 -4.33 -19.53 2.58
N SER A 5 -3.92 -19.46 3.85
CA SER A 5 -2.49 -19.35 4.19
C SER A 5 -1.78 -20.68 3.98
N GLY A 6 -0.68 -20.66 3.24
CA GLY A 6 0.13 -21.85 2.94
C GLY A 6 -0.26 -22.58 1.65
N SER A 7 -1.25 -22.10 0.88
CA SER A 7 -1.57 -22.69 -0.43
C SER A 7 -0.51 -22.31 -1.46
N GLY A 8 -0.13 -23.25 -2.33
CA GLY A 8 0.74 -22.94 -3.47
C GLY A 8 0.02 -22.10 -4.54
N LEU A 9 0.74 -21.14 -5.11
CA LEU A 9 0.37 -20.38 -6.30
C LEU A 9 1.09 -20.99 -7.49
N PHE A 10 0.36 -21.32 -8.56
CA PHE A 10 0.90 -22.02 -9.72
C PHE A 10 0.69 -21.23 -11.01
N ASP A 11 1.62 -21.34 -11.95
CA ASP A 11 1.44 -20.84 -13.32
C ASP A 11 0.52 -21.77 -14.15
N GLY A 12 0.24 -21.39 -15.40
CA GLY A 12 -0.62 -22.16 -16.31
C GLY A 12 -0.07 -23.53 -16.70
N ASP A 13 1.23 -23.76 -16.51
CA ASP A 13 1.92 -25.02 -16.79
C ASP A 13 2.03 -25.91 -15.53
N GLY A 14 1.57 -25.41 -14.38
CA GLY A 14 1.58 -26.13 -13.10
C GLY A 14 2.87 -25.99 -12.30
N HIS A 15 3.75 -25.05 -12.62
CA HIS A 15 4.92 -24.75 -11.80
C HIS A 15 4.52 -23.92 -10.58
N LEU A 16 5.05 -24.27 -9.40
CA LEU A 16 4.89 -23.48 -8.19
C LEU A 16 5.68 -22.17 -8.35
N ILE A 17 5.00 -21.03 -8.27
CA ILE A 17 5.59 -19.69 -8.37
C ILE A 17 5.51 -18.90 -7.06
N GLY A 18 4.74 -19.37 -6.08
CA GLY A 18 4.72 -18.76 -4.75
C GLY A 18 3.88 -19.51 -3.72
N ILE A 19 3.86 -19.01 -2.48
CA ILE A 19 3.03 -19.51 -1.39
C ILE A 19 2.17 -18.37 -0.85
N ASN A 20 0.84 -18.52 -0.86
CA ASN A 20 -0.06 -17.49 -0.38
C ASN A 20 0.02 -17.34 1.15
N THR A 21 0.03 -16.10 1.62
CA THR A 21 -0.07 -15.71 3.03
C THR A 21 -1.03 -14.52 3.19
N PHE A 22 -1.60 -14.31 4.38
CA PHE A 22 -2.54 -13.21 4.63
C PHE A 22 -1.83 -11.96 5.17
N LYS A 23 -2.28 -10.78 4.72
CA LYS A 23 -1.95 -9.48 5.33
C LYS A 23 -2.90 -9.16 6.48
N THR A 24 -4.20 -9.38 6.27
CA THR A 24 -5.27 -9.08 7.23
C THR A 24 -6.20 -10.28 7.36
N PRO A 25 -6.50 -10.75 8.58
CA PRO A 25 -7.54 -11.75 8.77
C PRO A 25 -8.92 -11.11 8.58
N GLY A 26 -9.91 -11.85 8.05
CA GLY A 26 -11.29 -11.36 7.97
C GLY A 26 -12.00 -11.71 6.67
N ARG A 27 -13.19 -11.12 6.45
CA ARG A 27 -13.96 -11.30 5.20
C ARG A 27 -13.33 -10.57 4.01
N ASN A 28 -12.64 -9.46 4.26
CA ASN A 28 -11.89 -8.67 3.27
C ASN A 28 -10.38 -8.90 3.45
N ALA A 29 -9.96 -10.17 3.43
CA ALA A 29 -8.56 -10.52 3.62
C ALA A 29 -7.73 -10.15 2.38
N TYR A 30 -6.68 -9.36 2.56
CA TYR A 30 -5.65 -9.17 1.55
C TYR A 30 -4.63 -10.31 1.64
N PHE A 31 -4.20 -10.82 0.49
CA PHE A 31 -3.21 -11.90 0.39
C PHE A 31 -1.95 -11.43 -0.32
N TYR A 32 -0.82 -11.99 0.05
CA TYR A 32 0.45 -11.87 -0.66
C TYR A 32 0.99 -13.24 -1.01
N ALA A 33 1.75 -13.34 -2.09
CA ALA A 33 2.49 -14.55 -2.43
C ALA A 33 3.94 -14.39 -1.99
N LEU A 34 4.39 -15.27 -1.10
CA LEU A 34 5.81 -15.41 -0.79
C LEU A 34 6.51 -16.04 -2.01
N PRO A 35 7.68 -15.53 -2.42
CA PRO A 35 8.40 -16.00 -3.60
C PRO A 35 8.87 -17.45 -3.44
N VAL A 36 8.71 -18.26 -4.49
CA VAL A 36 9.08 -19.69 -4.47
C VAL A 36 10.59 -19.89 -4.29
N GLU A 37 11.40 -18.91 -4.66
CA GLU A 37 12.86 -18.92 -4.55
C GLU A 37 13.34 -19.12 -3.11
N TRP A 38 12.56 -18.68 -2.12
CA TRP A 38 12.85 -18.92 -0.70
C TRP A 38 12.91 -20.42 -0.37
N LEU A 39 12.16 -21.26 -1.09
CA LEU A 39 12.22 -22.71 -0.91
C LEU A 39 13.57 -23.29 -1.34
N THR A 40 14.24 -22.70 -2.32
CA THR A 40 15.55 -23.17 -2.81
C THR A 40 16.60 -23.05 -1.71
N GLU A 41 16.61 -21.93 -0.99
CA GLU A 41 17.50 -21.74 0.16
C GLU A 41 17.11 -22.67 1.32
N LEU A 42 15.82 -22.76 1.65
CA LEU A 42 15.31 -23.60 2.74
C LEU A 42 15.64 -25.09 2.56
N LYS A 43 15.64 -25.61 1.33
CA LYS A 43 16.02 -27.01 1.03
C LYS A 43 17.43 -27.38 1.49
N THR A 44 18.32 -26.40 1.59
CA THR A 44 19.72 -26.61 2.00
C THR A 44 19.94 -26.48 3.50
N LYS A 45 18.95 -25.96 4.23
CA LYS A 45 19.00 -25.79 5.69
C LYS A 45 18.62 -27.10 6.39
N PRO A 46 19.16 -27.37 7.59
CA PRO A 46 18.72 -28.50 8.40
C PRO A 46 17.22 -28.37 8.71
N VAL A 47 16.54 -29.51 8.85
CA VAL A 47 15.12 -29.54 9.24
C VAL A 47 14.97 -28.92 10.61
N GLU A 48 14.25 -27.80 10.68
CA GLU A 48 13.86 -27.15 11.92
C GLU A 48 12.52 -27.73 12.38
N THR A 49 12.47 -28.27 13.60
CA THR A 49 11.25 -28.85 14.19
C THR A 49 10.75 -28.05 15.38
N GLN A 50 11.56 -27.10 15.85
CA GLN A 50 11.18 -26.18 16.91
C GLN A 50 10.74 -24.88 16.27
N PHE A 51 9.52 -24.46 16.58
CA PHE A 51 9.04 -23.17 16.12
C PHE A 51 9.88 -22.07 16.81
N PRO A 52 10.64 -21.24 16.05
CA PRO A 52 11.67 -20.39 16.63
C PRO A 52 11.11 -19.13 17.29
N ILE A 53 9.79 -18.90 17.24
CA ILE A 53 9.14 -17.72 17.78
C ILE A 53 8.45 -18.11 19.09
N GLU A 54 8.86 -17.46 20.17
CA GLU A 54 8.17 -17.49 21.46
C GLU A 54 7.29 -16.25 21.61
N GLY A 55 6.08 -16.42 22.14
CA GLY A 55 5.13 -15.32 22.33
C GLY A 55 4.18 -15.11 21.14
N LYS A 56 3.57 -13.92 21.08
CA LYS A 56 2.67 -13.54 19.98
C LYS A 56 3.48 -12.91 18.85
N THR A 57 3.14 -13.26 17.63
CA THR A 57 3.62 -12.54 16.45
C THR A 57 2.90 -11.20 16.32
N PHE A 58 3.49 -10.25 15.61
CA PHE A 58 2.93 -8.90 15.54
C PHE A 58 1.54 -8.85 14.85
N TRP A 59 1.19 -9.85 14.04
CA TRP A 59 -0.13 -9.95 13.41
C TRP A 59 -1.20 -10.60 14.33
N GLU A 60 -0.78 -11.25 15.41
CA GLU A 60 -1.63 -11.80 16.47
C GLU A 60 -1.87 -10.80 17.62
N GLU A 61 -1.21 -9.64 17.58
CA GLU A 61 -1.40 -8.58 18.56
C GLU A 61 -2.80 -7.96 18.48
N ASP A 62 -3.26 -7.40 19.59
CA ASP A 62 -4.46 -6.57 19.59
C ASP A 62 -4.24 -5.35 18.69
N ASP A 63 -5.29 -4.84 18.03
CA ASP A 63 -5.15 -3.77 17.02
C ASP A 63 -4.35 -2.55 17.51
N ALA A 64 -4.48 -2.19 18.79
CA ALA A 64 -3.74 -1.08 19.38
C ALA A 64 -2.22 -1.31 19.49
N ASN A 65 -1.78 -2.58 19.51
CA ASN A 65 -0.40 -3.00 19.69
C ASN A 65 0.25 -3.45 18.37
N LYS A 66 -0.53 -3.61 17.29
CA LYS A 66 0.01 -3.94 15.97
C LYS A 66 0.97 -2.83 15.48
N PRO A 67 1.93 -3.13 14.60
CA PRO A 67 2.70 -2.10 13.91
C PRO A 67 1.78 -1.10 13.18
N LEU A 68 2.20 0.16 13.08
CA LEU A 68 1.36 1.24 12.57
C LEU A 68 0.85 0.98 11.14
N PHE A 69 1.66 0.37 10.28
CA PHE A 69 1.25 -0.03 8.93
C PHE A 69 0.08 -1.02 8.90
N MET A 70 -0.05 -1.87 9.92
CA MET A 70 -1.19 -2.80 10.03
C MET A 70 -2.42 -2.14 10.64
N GLN A 71 -2.24 -1.09 11.44
CA GLN A 71 -3.35 -0.34 12.03
C GLN A 71 -4.14 0.47 11.00
N MET A 72 -3.62 0.66 9.78
CA MET A 72 -4.29 1.39 8.68
C MET A 72 -5.50 0.65 8.12
N ALA A 73 -5.43 -0.68 8.04
CA ALA A 73 -6.39 -1.46 7.27
C ALA A 73 -7.83 -1.40 7.81
N GLU A 74 -8.02 -1.51 9.12
CA GLU A 74 -9.36 -1.51 9.70
C GLU A 74 -10.07 -0.15 9.54
N PRO A 75 -9.46 1.00 9.92
CA PRO A 75 -10.07 2.30 9.65
C PRO A 75 -10.36 2.54 8.15
N GLU A 76 -9.48 2.10 7.25
CA GLU A 76 -9.68 2.23 5.80
C GLU A 76 -10.89 1.42 5.33
N ILE A 77 -11.00 0.15 5.72
CA ILE A 77 -12.13 -0.73 5.37
C ILE A 77 -13.46 -0.18 5.90
N GLN A 78 -13.44 0.46 7.08
CA GLN A 78 -14.63 1.07 7.69
C GLN A 78 -14.91 2.49 7.20
N GLU A 79 -14.06 3.03 6.31
CA GLU A 79 -14.09 4.44 5.89
C GLU A 79 -14.07 5.44 7.08
N ASP A 80 -13.46 5.04 8.21
CA ASP A 80 -13.24 5.91 9.36
C ASP A 80 -12.00 6.78 9.12
N TRP A 81 -12.16 7.79 8.27
CA TRP A 81 -11.08 8.66 7.83
C TRP A 81 -10.45 9.47 8.97
N VAL A 82 -11.21 9.74 10.04
CA VAL A 82 -10.70 10.42 11.24
C VAL A 82 -9.74 9.51 11.98
N LYS A 83 -10.13 8.25 12.21
CA LYS A 83 -9.24 7.25 12.83
C LYS A 83 -8.05 6.94 11.93
N LEU A 84 -8.25 6.80 10.62
CA LEU A 84 -7.18 6.55 9.65
C LEU A 84 -6.13 7.66 9.70
N SER A 85 -6.56 8.93 9.64
CA SER A 85 -5.68 10.09 9.76
C SER A 85 -4.91 10.08 11.09
N GLY A 86 -5.56 9.75 12.21
CA GLY A 86 -4.91 9.66 13.51
C GLY A 86 -3.85 8.55 13.61
N VAL A 87 -4.03 7.43 12.90
CA VAL A 87 -3.00 6.38 12.80
C VAL A 87 -1.85 6.83 11.88
N ALA A 88 -2.18 7.41 10.73
CA ALA A 88 -1.19 7.92 9.78
C ALA A 88 -0.29 9.01 10.39
N GLU A 89 -0.85 9.95 11.16
CA GLU A 89 -0.08 10.98 11.88
C GLU A 89 0.90 10.37 12.89
N LYS A 90 0.46 9.33 13.63
CA LYS A 90 1.35 8.59 14.53
C LYS A 90 2.46 7.88 13.75
N TRP A 91 2.15 7.33 12.58
CA TRP A 91 3.12 6.65 11.74
C TRP A 91 4.16 7.61 11.19
N VAL A 92 3.75 8.74 10.61
CA VAL A 92 4.65 9.81 10.17
C VAL A 92 5.54 10.30 11.32
N LYS A 93 4.99 10.44 12.53
CA LYS A 93 5.78 10.87 13.69
C LYS A 93 6.82 9.82 14.12
N ALA A 94 6.48 8.54 14.06
CA ALA A 94 7.37 7.45 14.42
C ALA A 94 8.44 7.21 13.35
N GLU A 95 8.07 7.37 12.08
CA GLU A 95 8.88 7.07 10.91
C GLU A 95 8.84 8.23 9.90
N PRO A 96 9.48 9.37 10.21
CA PRO A 96 9.36 10.58 9.38
C PRO A 96 9.95 10.45 7.98
N ASN A 97 10.82 9.45 7.76
CA ASN A 97 11.43 9.17 6.45
C ASN A 97 10.74 8.02 5.71
N ASN A 98 9.56 7.58 6.16
CA ASN A 98 8.78 6.54 5.48
C ASN A 98 7.81 7.18 4.47
N SER A 99 8.08 7.00 3.18
CA SER A 99 7.24 7.51 2.10
C SER A 99 5.78 7.01 2.19
N GLU A 100 5.57 5.76 2.59
CA GLU A 100 4.23 5.16 2.71
C GLU A 100 3.41 5.83 3.81
N ALA A 101 4.03 6.10 4.96
CA ALA A 101 3.34 6.78 6.06
C ALA A 101 2.82 8.17 5.64
N TRP A 102 3.60 8.90 4.83
CA TRP A 102 3.19 10.19 4.27
C TRP A 102 2.12 10.07 3.20
N TYR A 103 2.17 9.03 2.36
CA TYR A 103 1.11 8.75 1.39
C TYR A 103 -0.22 8.47 2.10
N GLU A 104 -0.22 7.60 3.10
CA GLU A 104 -1.40 7.21 3.86
C GLU A 104 -2.01 8.39 4.63
N LEU A 105 -1.17 9.30 5.15
CA LEU A 105 -1.64 10.55 5.74
C LEU A 105 -2.35 11.42 4.68
N GLY A 106 -1.77 11.55 3.50
CA GLY A 106 -2.39 12.28 2.39
C GLY A 106 -3.72 11.68 1.97
N PHE A 107 -3.80 10.35 1.91
CA PHE A 107 -5.02 9.61 1.58
C PHE A 107 -6.14 9.87 2.58
N ALA A 108 -5.85 9.74 3.88
CA ALA A 108 -6.83 10.05 4.91
C ALA A 108 -7.28 11.53 4.84
N GLN A 109 -6.35 12.47 4.66
CA GLN A 109 -6.64 13.90 4.55
C GLN A 109 -7.52 14.23 3.33
N GLU A 110 -7.28 13.59 2.18
CA GLU A 110 -8.07 13.83 0.98
C GLU A 110 -9.53 13.38 1.16
N HIS A 111 -9.74 12.23 1.80
CA HIS A 111 -11.07 11.74 2.15
C HIS A 111 -11.78 12.65 3.18
N LEU A 112 -11.01 13.27 4.08
CA LEU A 112 -11.48 14.33 5.00
C LEU A 112 -11.69 15.70 4.33
N LYS A 113 -11.50 15.82 3.01
CA LYS A 113 -11.62 17.06 2.22
C LYS A 113 -10.58 18.13 2.57
N LEU A 114 -9.50 17.75 3.24
CA LEU A 114 -8.33 18.58 3.54
C LEU A 114 -7.35 18.55 2.36
N LYS A 115 -7.80 19.03 1.18
CA LYS A 115 -7.07 18.86 -0.09
C LYS A 115 -5.67 19.50 -0.08
N THR A 116 -5.48 20.61 0.63
CA THR A 116 -4.20 21.31 0.70
C THR A 116 -3.19 20.52 1.53
N GLU A 117 -3.61 19.99 2.66
CA GLU A 117 -2.83 19.14 3.55
C GLU A 117 -2.49 17.82 2.85
N ALA A 118 -3.48 17.20 2.18
CA ALA A 118 -3.29 15.96 1.44
C ALA A 118 -2.19 16.08 0.39
N GLU A 119 -2.23 17.14 -0.42
CA GLU A 119 -1.21 17.41 -1.42
C GLU A 119 0.18 17.60 -0.80
N GLN A 120 0.29 18.29 0.34
CA GLN A 120 1.57 18.46 1.04
C GLN A 120 2.13 17.10 1.49
N SER A 121 1.28 16.24 2.06
CA SER A 121 1.65 14.90 2.50
C SER A 121 2.09 14.02 1.32
N TYR A 122 1.34 14.01 0.21
CA TYR A 122 1.73 13.27 -0.99
C TYR A 122 3.03 13.78 -1.61
N ARG A 123 3.24 15.09 -1.67
CA ARG A 123 4.51 15.67 -2.15
C ARG A 123 5.67 15.30 -1.24
N HIS A 124 5.45 15.21 0.07
CA HIS A 124 6.47 14.71 0.99
C HIS A 124 6.79 13.24 0.75
N ALA A 125 5.77 12.39 0.49
CA ALA A 125 5.95 11.00 0.10
C ALA A 125 6.82 10.88 -1.17
N ILE A 126 6.56 11.70 -2.20
CA ILE A 126 7.35 11.76 -3.45
C ILE A 126 8.77 12.25 -3.19
N MET A 127 8.96 13.21 -2.28
CA MET A 127 10.29 13.70 -1.91
C MET A 127 11.15 12.60 -1.28
N LEU A 128 10.54 11.75 -0.44
CA LEU A 128 11.23 10.62 0.19
C LEU A 128 11.46 9.45 -0.77
N ASN A 129 10.51 9.20 -1.66
CA ASN A 129 10.60 8.20 -2.71
C ASN A 129 9.97 8.74 -4.00
N SER A 130 10.81 9.14 -4.95
CA SER A 130 10.36 9.69 -6.23
C SER A 130 9.66 8.67 -7.13
N GLN A 131 9.67 7.39 -6.74
CA GLN A 131 8.98 6.29 -7.43
C GLN A 131 7.70 5.85 -6.72
N ASN A 132 7.24 6.58 -5.70
CA ASN A 132 5.94 6.30 -5.08
C ASN A 132 4.81 6.60 -6.08
N LEU A 133 4.38 5.56 -6.79
CA LEU A 133 3.38 5.63 -7.85
C LEU A 133 2.04 6.15 -7.35
N ASP A 134 1.59 5.70 -6.18
CA ASP A 134 0.32 6.12 -5.60
C ASP A 134 0.32 7.62 -5.27
N ALA A 135 1.39 8.12 -4.65
CA ALA A 135 1.53 9.54 -4.36
C ALA A 135 1.62 10.39 -5.65
N LEU A 136 2.38 9.95 -6.66
CA LEU A 136 2.44 10.60 -7.98
C LEU A 136 1.05 10.69 -8.62
N PHE A 137 0.30 9.59 -8.59
CA PHE A 137 -1.05 9.52 -9.13
C PHE A 137 -1.97 10.55 -8.44
N ARG A 138 -1.98 10.59 -7.10
CA ARG A 138 -2.84 11.51 -6.34
C ARG A 138 -2.47 12.98 -6.54
N VAL A 139 -1.19 13.33 -6.54
CA VAL A 139 -0.77 14.71 -6.87
C VAL A 139 -1.19 15.07 -8.30
N GLY A 140 -1.10 14.14 -9.24
CA GLY A 140 -1.54 14.34 -10.62
C GLY A 140 -3.04 14.60 -10.76
N VAL A 141 -3.87 13.86 -10.01
CA VAL A 141 -5.32 14.08 -9.96
C VAL A 141 -5.62 15.47 -9.38
N LEU A 142 -5.02 15.82 -8.23
CA LEU A 142 -5.19 17.13 -7.61
C LEU A 142 -4.71 18.29 -8.50
N ALA A 143 -3.63 18.09 -9.26
CA ALA A 143 -3.14 19.05 -10.25
C ALA A 143 -4.13 19.24 -11.40
N SER A 144 -4.76 18.15 -11.87
CA SER A 144 -5.79 18.19 -12.91
C SER A 144 -7.04 18.96 -12.46
N GLU A 145 -7.51 18.71 -11.23
CA GLU A 145 -8.63 19.44 -10.62
C GLU A 145 -8.36 20.95 -10.55
N LYS A 146 -7.11 21.35 -10.29
CA LYS A 146 -6.67 22.75 -10.26
C LYS A 146 -6.43 23.35 -11.66
N GLY A 147 -6.48 22.54 -12.72
CA GLY A 147 -6.15 22.96 -14.08
C GLY A 147 -4.66 23.20 -14.33
N ASN A 148 -3.77 22.66 -13.49
CA ASN A 148 -2.33 22.77 -13.67
C ASN A 148 -1.82 21.75 -14.70
N ASN A 149 -2.12 22.00 -15.99
CA ASN A 149 -1.80 21.08 -17.07
C ASN A 149 -0.29 20.79 -17.21
N SER A 150 0.58 21.76 -16.90
CA SER A 150 2.03 21.57 -16.97
C SER A 150 2.53 20.53 -15.98
N GLU A 151 1.96 20.52 -14.77
CA GLU A 151 2.31 19.55 -13.74
C GLU A 151 1.72 18.17 -14.04
N VAL A 152 0.48 18.14 -14.53
CA VAL A 152 -0.15 16.91 -14.99
C VAL A 152 0.71 16.23 -16.07
N ASP A 153 1.20 16.98 -17.05
CA ASP A 153 2.04 16.41 -18.12
C ASP A 153 3.39 15.90 -17.61
N ALA A 154 4.00 16.58 -16.63
CA ALA A 154 5.21 16.07 -15.98
C ALA A 154 4.94 14.75 -15.24
N ILE A 155 3.85 14.67 -14.47
CA ILE A 155 3.47 13.47 -13.71
C ILE A 155 3.13 12.30 -14.64
N LYS A 156 2.43 12.55 -15.76
CA LYS A 156 2.18 11.53 -16.79
C LYS A 156 3.46 10.86 -17.26
N VAL A 157 4.52 11.65 -17.50
CA VAL A 157 5.82 11.12 -17.94
C VAL A 157 6.43 10.27 -16.83
N SER A 158 6.47 10.77 -15.59
CA SER A 158 7.02 10.02 -14.45
C SER A 158 6.29 8.69 -14.20
N ILE A 159 4.96 8.67 -14.25
CA ILE A 159 4.19 7.43 -14.07
C ILE A 159 4.46 6.46 -15.23
N ALA A 160 4.51 6.95 -16.48
CA ALA A 160 4.77 6.11 -17.65
C ALA A 160 6.16 5.46 -17.66
N GLU A 161 7.17 6.11 -17.08
CA GLU A 161 8.51 5.54 -16.92
C GLU A 161 8.54 4.42 -15.86
N LEU A 162 7.63 4.44 -14.89
CA LEU A 162 7.59 3.48 -13.77
C LEU A 162 6.65 2.30 -14.04
N ASN A 163 5.44 2.56 -14.56
CA ASN A 163 4.43 1.55 -14.82
C ASN A 163 3.47 1.98 -15.95
N ALA A 164 3.45 1.22 -17.04
CA ALA A 164 2.62 1.53 -18.21
C ALA A 164 1.11 1.35 -17.95
N GLU A 165 0.71 0.40 -17.12
CA GLU A 165 -0.68 0.13 -16.76
C GLU A 165 -1.25 1.29 -15.92
N THR A 166 -0.53 1.69 -14.87
CA THR A 166 -0.88 2.84 -14.03
C THR A 166 -0.91 4.14 -14.84
N ALA A 167 -0.07 4.28 -15.87
CA ALA A 167 -0.10 5.45 -16.75
C ALA A 167 -1.40 5.54 -17.57
N GLU A 168 -1.96 4.41 -18.00
CA GLU A 168 -3.25 4.38 -18.69
C GLU A 168 -4.41 4.66 -17.74
N GLU A 169 -4.39 4.07 -16.53
CA GLU A 169 -5.36 4.38 -15.47
C GLU A 169 -5.36 5.87 -15.13
N PHE A 170 -4.17 6.46 -15.00
CA PHE A 170 -4.01 7.88 -14.70
C PHE A 170 -4.60 8.77 -15.80
N LYS A 171 -4.36 8.44 -17.08
CA LYS A 171 -4.96 9.16 -18.22
C LYS A 171 -6.49 9.13 -18.17
N GLN A 172 -7.08 7.98 -17.83
CA GLN A 172 -8.52 7.84 -17.69
C GLN A 172 -9.03 8.72 -16.55
N ALA A 173 -8.41 8.65 -15.37
CA ALA A 173 -8.80 9.41 -14.18
C ALA A 173 -8.85 10.93 -14.41
N ILE A 174 -7.83 11.50 -15.06
CA ILE A 174 -7.77 12.95 -15.30
C ILE A 174 -8.63 13.43 -16.48
N SER A 175 -9.11 12.52 -17.33
CA SER A 175 -9.95 12.84 -18.50
C SER A 175 -11.44 12.98 -18.15
N CYS A 176 -11.88 12.39 -17.04
CA CYS A 176 -13.27 12.39 -16.62
C CYS A 176 -13.54 13.63 -15.74
N LYS A 177 -14.07 14.71 -16.32
CA LYS A 177 -14.28 15.97 -15.60
C LYS A 177 -15.61 16.12 -14.88
N ASP A 178 -16.65 15.31 -15.14
CA ASP A 178 -17.97 15.50 -14.50
C ASP A 178 -18.89 14.25 -14.39
N ALA A 179 -18.47 13.04 -14.79
CA ALA A 179 -19.29 11.82 -14.65
C ALA A 179 -18.47 10.53 -14.83
N CYS A 180 -17.63 10.27 -13.84
CA CYS A 180 -17.20 8.94 -13.42
C CYS A 180 -17.35 8.97 -11.87
#